data_AF-A0AAN8FRW1-F1
#
_entry.id   AF-A0AAN8FRW1-F1
#
_cell.length_a   1.000
_cell.length_b   1.000
_cell.length_c   1.000
_cell.angle_alpha   90.00
_cell.angle_beta   90.00
_cell.angle_gamma   90.00
#
_symmetry.space_group_name_H-M   'P 1'
#
loop_
_entity.id
_entity.type
_entity.pdbx_description
1 polymer ?
#
loop_
_entity_poly.entity_id
_entity_poly.type
_entity_poly.pdbx_seq_one_letter_code
_entity_poly.pdbx_strand_id
1 'polypeptide(L)'
;MASSRAFEMLCIVLLGLGQMCIFTGYDTQSFVAESVLHSVNSREPTRIDAFAGYYGQATCSAAYMTACLFAPSILRILSPKWTLFLGSLCFTVYQIGFMYLNNVYYYSSCAVMGLGFALYYSGHGAYLTSHSTRKTLEQNSAIAWTIACLCMIVGGGILAGIFSLNSDLVIPASLLNVTDALPKHGAFYRQFSDSEIRMMYGAFAAVTFCANLIFALTPSREIEDCIEGKHMKIQKTFREEMSMIRDIFADKRMITLSPLFVHLGLYTSFWVCVYPTSLVFTKSLSAHIYLPAIYSLAVGVGEVVSKFGC
;
A
#
# COMPACT_ATOMS: atom_id res chain seq x y z
N MET A 1 -22.96 15.76 -23.73
CA MET A 1 -22.37 14.41 -23.68
C MET A 1 -20.84 14.40 -23.65
N ALA A 2 -20.12 15.05 -24.57
CA ALA A 2 -18.64 15.04 -24.57
C ALA A 2 -17.98 15.60 -23.28
N SER A 3 -18.56 16.66 -22.69
CA SER A 3 -18.09 17.24 -21.43
C SER A 3 -18.25 16.30 -20.21
N SER A 4 -19.27 15.43 -20.21
CA SER A 4 -19.51 14.48 -19.11
C SER A 4 -18.47 13.35 -19.10
N ARG A 5 -18.09 12.84 -20.29
CA ARG A 5 -17.10 11.77 -20.42
C ARG A 5 -15.68 12.25 -20.16
N ALA A 6 -15.35 13.49 -20.55
CA ALA A 6 -14.07 14.10 -20.19
C ALA A 6 -13.92 14.29 -18.67
N PHE A 7 -15.01 14.71 -18.01
CA PHE A 7 -15.04 14.84 -16.55
C PHE A 7 -14.94 13.49 -15.83
N GLU A 8 -15.64 12.47 -16.33
CA GLU A 8 -15.52 11.07 -15.87
C GLU A 8 -14.06 10.61 -15.91
N MET A 9 -13.43 10.71 -17.10
CA MET A 9 -12.05 10.30 -17.29
C MET A 9 -11.08 11.08 -16.40
N LEU A 10 -11.28 12.38 -16.21
CA LEU A 10 -10.48 13.19 -15.28
C LEU A 10 -10.56 12.64 -13.85
N CYS A 11 -11.77 12.30 -13.37
CA CYS A 11 -11.97 11.75 -12.03
C CYS A 11 -11.27 10.39 -11.87
N ILE A 12 -11.36 9.52 -12.87
CA ILE A 12 -10.72 8.19 -12.86
C ILE A 12 -9.20 8.30 -12.93
N VAL A 13 -8.66 9.21 -13.74
CA VAL A 13 -7.21 9.45 -13.82
C VAL A 13 -6.68 10.02 -12.51
N LEU A 14 -7.38 10.98 -11.88
CA LEU A 14 -7.00 11.51 -10.57
C LEU A 14 -7.07 10.45 -9.47
N LEU A 15 -8.09 9.58 -9.49
CA LEU A 15 -8.20 8.44 -8.58
C LEU A 15 -6.99 7.50 -8.74
N GLY A 16 -6.65 7.13 -9.98
CA GLY A 16 -5.50 6.28 -10.30
C GLY A 16 -4.16 6.93 -9.92
N LEU A 17 -3.98 8.22 -10.16
CA LEU A 17 -2.76 8.96 -9.80
C LEU A 17 -2.60 9.08 -8.28
N GLY A 18 -3.68 9.39 -7.55
CA GLY A 18 -3.66 9.40 -6.10
C GLY A 18 -3.32 8.02 -5.54
N GLN A 19 -3.91 6.97 -6.12
CA GLN A 19 -3.61 5.59 -5.77
C GLN A 19 -2.15 5.23 -6.03
N MET A 20 -1.63 5.60 -7.20
CA MET A 20 -0.24 5.40 -7.57
C MET A 20 0.70 6.01 -6.51
N CYS A 21 0.46 7.27 -6.11
CA CYS A 21 1.30 7.97 -5.14
C CYS A 21 1.23 7.37 -3.71
N ILE A 22 0.07 6.84 -3.28
CA ILE A 22 -0.03 6.13 -2.01
C ILE A 22 0.78 4.83 -2.06
N PHE A 23 0.53 3.99 -3.07
CA PHE A 23 1.08 2.64 -3.14
C PHE A 23 2.57 2.64 -3.51
N THR A 24 3.08 3.70 -4.15
CA THR A 24 4.52 3.88 -4.36
C THR A 24 5.28 3.83 -3.04
N GLY A 25 4.78 4.46 -1.98
CA GLY A 25 5.41 4.36 -0.66
C GLY A 25 5.20 2.99 -0.04
N TYR A 26 3.95 2.52 0.00
CA TYR A 26 3.58 1.30 0.73
C TYR A 26 4.16 0.01 0.15
N ASP A 27 4.05 -0.22 -1.16
CA ASP A 27 4.50 -1.46 -1.79
C ASP A 27 6.01 -1.55 -1.79
N THR A 28 6.67 -0.47 -2.18
CA THR A 28 8.13 -0.36 -2.18
C THR A 28 8.71 -0.57 -0.79
N GLN A 29 8.07 0.02 0.22
CA GLN A 29 8.41 -0.24 1.60
C GLN A 29 8.21 -1.71 1.95
N SER A 30 7.08 -2.34 1.60
CA SER A 30 6.79 -3.72 1.98
C SER A 30 7.87 -4.71 1.53
N PHE A 31 8.56 -4.41 0.42
CA PHE A 31 9.69 -5.20 -0.07
C PHE A 31 10.98 -5.04 0.75
N VAL A 32 11.19 -3.88 1.39
CA VAL A 32 12.42 -3.55 2.14
C VAL A 32 12.20 -3.44 3.65
N ALA A 33 10.96 -3.49 4.15
CA ALA A 33 10.63 -3.24 5.54
C ALA A 33 11.36 -4.20 6.49
N GLU A 34 11.29 -5.51 6.22
CA GLU A 34 11.91 -6.51 7.08
C GLU A 34 13.44 -6.39 7.07
N SER A 35 14.07 -6.12 5.92
CA SER A 35 15.52 -5.96 5.83
C SER A 35 16.01 -4.69 6.54
N VAL A 36 15.25 -3.59 6.44
CA VAL A 36 15.51 -2.35 7.17
C VAL A 36 15.36 -2.54 8.69
N LEU A 37 14.26 -3.15 9.14
CA LEU A 37 13.98 -3.36 10.56
C LEU A 37 14.99 -4.32 11.20
N HIS A 38 15.31 -5.41 10.51
CA HIS A 38 16.35 -6.34 10.93
C HIS A 38 17.73 -5.65 11.01
N SER A 39 18.06 -4.77 10.05
CA SER A 39 19.28 -3.97 10.09
C SER A 39 19.33 -2.99 11.27
N VAL A 40 18.19 -2.46 11.72
CA VAL A 40 18.13 -1.62 12.92
C VAL A 40 18.26 -2.47 14.19
N ASN A 41 17.51 -3.58 14.30
CA ASN A 41 17.60 -4.49 15.45
C ASN A 41 19.02 -5.03 15.65
N SER A 42 19.74 -5.36 14.57
CA SER A 42 21.14 -5.84 14.67
C SER A 42 22.11 -4.81 15.25
N ARG A 43 21.81 -3.51 15.14
CA ARG A 43 22.59 -2.40 15.68
C ARG A 43 22.11 -2.00 17.07
N GLU A 44 20.80 -1.91 17.26
CA GLU A 44 20.12 -1.45 18.48
C GLU A 44 18.92 -2.38 18.83
N PRO A 45 19.15 -3.51 19.52
CA PRO A 45 18.10 -4.50 19.79
C PRO A 45 16.97 -3.99 20.68
N THR A 46 17.21 -2.93 21.46
CA THR A 46 16.19 -2.33 22.33
C THR A 46 15.22 -1.42 21.58
N ARG A 47 15.52 -1.06 20.32
CA ARG A 47 14.75 -0.08 19.54
C ARG A 47 13.61 -0.71 18.74
N ILE A 48 13.78 -1.95 18.28
CA ILE A 48 12.80 -2.68 17.48
C ILE A 48 13.01 -4.19 17.60
N ASP A 49 11.94 -4.98 17.53
CA ASP A 49 12.01 -6.44 17.62
C ASP A 49 12.65 -7.10 16.38
N ALA A 50 13.19 -8.31 16.57
CA ALA A 50 13.94 -9.02 15.52
C ALA A 50 13.13 -9.34 14.25
N PHE A 51 11.82 -9.55 14.38
CA PHE A 51 10.90 -9.87 13.28
C PHE A 51 9.80 -8.80 13.13
N ALA A 52 10.16 -7.55 13.42
CA ALA A 52 9.20 -6.45 13.47
C ALA A 52 8.47 -6.20 12.14
N GLY A 53 9.04 -6.52 10.98
CA GLY A 53 8.36 -6.38 9.69
C GLY A 53 7.17 -7.34 9.61
N TYR A 54 7.37 -8.62 9.95
CA TYR A 54 6.28 -9.60 9.98
C TYR A 54 5.20 -9.27 11.02
N TYR A 55 5.60 -8.89 12.23
CA TYR A 55 4.63 -8.48 13.27
C TYR A 55 3.87 -7.21 12.90
N GLY A 56 4.54 -6.25 12.24
CA GLY A 56 3.90 -5.03 11.75
C GLY A 56 2.87 -5.32 10.67
N GLN A 57 3.19 -6.20 9.71
CA GLN A 57 2.24 -6.64 8.69
C GLN A 57 1.04 -7.40 9.27
N ALA A 58 1.27 -8.26 10.27
CA ALA A 58 0.18 -8.93 10.99
C ALA A 58 -0.73 -7.93 11.72
N THR A 59 -0.13 -6.92 12.37
CA THR A 59 -0.86 -5.84 13.07
C THR A 59 -1.69 -5.02 12.08
N CYS A 60 -1.10 -4.63 10.95
CA CYS A 60 -1.79 -3.93 9.86
C CYS A 60 -2.98 -4.74 9.34
N SER A 61 -2.78 -6.03 9.07
CA SER A 61 -3.84 -6.92 8.57
C SER A 61 -4.98 -7.10 9.57
N ALA A 62 -4.67 -7.27 10.87
CA ALA A 62 -5.68 -7.38 11.92
C ALA A 62 -6.47 -6.07 12.10
N ALA A 63 -5.77 -4.92 12.07
CA ALA A 63 -6.40 -3.61 12.09
C ALA A 63 -7.27 -3.38 10.84
N TYR A 64 -6.80 -3.78 9.65
CA TYR A 64 -7.56 -3.69 8.42
C TYR A 64 -8.85 -4.53 8.48
N MET A 65 -8.75 -5.78 8.93
CA MET A 65 -9.91 -6.66 9.11
C MET A 65 -10.97 -6.05 10.03
N THR A 66 -10.56 -5.53 11.19
CA THR A 66 -11.48 -4.89 12.13
C THR A 66 -12.06 -3.59 11.58
N ALA A 67 -11.24 -2.77 10.92
CA ALA A 67 -11.64 -1.51 10.31
C ALA A 67 -12.64 -1.69 9.15
N CYS A 68 -12.53 -2.77 8.36
CA CYS A 68 -13.49 -3.09 7.30
C CYS A 68 -14.93 -3.27 7.80
N LEU A 69 -15.12 -3.68 9.06
CA LEU A 69 -16.47 -3.76 9.64
C LEU A 69 -17.10 -2.36 9.81
N PHE A 70 -16.29 -1.35 10.10
CA PHE A 70 -16.74 0.02 10.36
C PHE A 70 -16.63 0.94 9.13
N ALA A 71 -15.84 0.57 8.12
CA ALA A 71 -15.58 1.40 6.96
C ALA A 71 -16.86 1.81 6.18
N PRO A 72 -17.88 0.96 5.99
CA PRO A 72 -19.14 1.37 5.38
C PRO A 72 -19.87 2.46 6.17
N SER A 73 -19.83 2.42 7.50
CA SER A 73 -20.42 3.43 8.38
C SER A 73 -19.70 4.78 8.22
N ILE A 74 -18.36 4.74 8.19
CA ILE A 74 -17.52 5.93 8.02
C ILE A 74 -17.74 6.56 6.64
N LEU A 75 -17.76 5.74 5.58
CA LEU A 75 -18.00 6.17 4.20
C LEU A 75 -19.39 6.79 3.97
N ARG A 76 -20.37 6.52 4.83
CA ARG A 76 -21.68 7.15 4.72
C ARG A 76 -21.74 8.51 5.42
N ILE A 77 -20.99 8.66 6.51
CA ILE A 77 -20.83 9.93 7.22
C ILE A 77 -19.95 10.88 6.40
N LEU A 78 -18.85 10.36 5.84
CA LEU A 78 -17.87 11.07 5.03
C LEU A 78 -18.08 10.75 3.56
N SER A 79 -18.24 11.75 2.69
CA SER A 79 -18.32 11.50 1.24
C SER A 79 -17.11 10.71 0.71
N PRO A 80 -17.22 9.94 -0.39
CA PRO A 80 -16.13 9.10 -0.92
C PRO A 80 -14.78 9.82 -1.05
N LYS A 81 -14.79 11.08 -1.50
CA LYS A 81 -13.61 11.96 -1.55
C LYS A 81 -12.92 12.12 -0.19
N TRP A 82 -13.67 12.47 0.86
CA TRP A 82 -13.11 12.74 2.18
C TRP A 82 -12.65 11.46 2.86
N THR A 83 -13.30 10.33 2.57
CA THR A 83 -12.86 9.01 3.01
C THR A 83 -11.53 8.62 2.35
N LEU A 84 -11.36 8.88 1.05
CA LEU A 84 -10.07 8.69 0.35
C LEU A 84 -8.97 9.58 0.93
N PHE A 85 -9.25 10.86 1.18
CA PHE A 85 -8.30 11.79 1.79
C PHE A 85 -7.91 11.37 3.21
N LEU A 86 -8.87 10.92 4.03
CA LEU A 86 -8.58 10.42 5.38
C LEU A 86 -7.73 9.15 5.33
N GLY A 87 -8.02 8.24 4.39
CA GLY A 87 -7.17 7.08 4.12
C GLY A 87 -5.74 7.49 3.78
N SER A 88 -5.55 8.40 2.83
CA SER A 88 -4.21 8.86 2.38
C SER A 88 -3.38 9.53 3.49
N LEU A 89 -4.04 10.24 4.42
CA LEU A 89 -3.39 10.78 5.61
C LEU A 89 -2.81 9.68 6.50
N CYS A 90 -3.55 8.58 6.73
CA CYS A 90 -3.05 7.43 7.48
C CYS A 90 -1.79 6.83 6.84
N PHE A 91 -1.75 6.74 5.50
CA PHE A 91 -0.55 6.30 4.78
C PHE A 91 0.64 7.23 5.00
N THR A 92 0.40 8.54 5.01
CA THR A 92 1.46 9.55 5.22
C THR A 92 2.04 9.45 6.64
N VAL A 93 1.18 9.33 7.66
CA VAL A 93 1.60 9.20 9.08
C VAL A 93 2.47 7.96 9.28
N TYR A 94 2.14 6.86 8.62
CA TYR A 94 2.95 5.65 8.65
C TYR A 94 4.35 5.86 8.07
N GLN A 95 4.46 6.50 6.91
CA GLN A 95 5.76 6.74 6.26
C GLN A 95 6.65 7.69 7.06
N ILE A 96 6.09 8.76 7.63
CA ILE A 96 6.82 9.70 8.49
C ILE A 96 7.42 8.98 9.72
N GLY A 97 6.76 7.92 10.19
CA GLY A 97 7.19 7.13 11.34
C GLY A 97 8.60 6.56 11.26
N PHE A 98 9.02 6.20 10.05
CA PHE A 98 10.33 5.60 9.85
C PHE A 98 11.47 6.61 9.94
N MET A 99 11.20 7.92 9.91
CA MET A 99 12.21 8.94 10.21
C MET A 99 12.67 8.85 11.67
N TYR A 100 11.76 8.47 12.57
CA TYR A 100 11.99 8.27 14.00
C TYR A 100 11.51 6.88 14.41
N LEU A 101 12.21 5.85 13.91
CA LEU A 101 11.85 4.47 14.20
C LEU A 101 11.91 4.18 15.71
N ASN A 102 10.76 3.82 16.28
CA ASN A 102 10.59 3.40 17.67
C ASN A 102 9.56 2.27 17.67
N ASN A 103 9.78 1.23 18.48
CA ASN A 103 8.86 0.09 18.64
C ASN A 103 7.39 0.53 18.81
N VAL A 104 7.12 1.41 19.78
CA VAL A 104 5.75 1.85 20.10
C VAL A 104 5.13 2.60 18.92
N TYR A 105 5.89 3.54 18.34
CA TYR A 105 5.40 4.30 17.19
C TYR A 105 5.12 3.37 16.02
N TYR A 106 6.05 2.48 15.69
CA TYR A 106 5.97 1.59 14.54
C TYR A 106 4.73 0.69 14.61
N TYR A 107 4.47 0.02 15.74
CA TYR A 107 3.27 -0.81 15.85
C TYR A 107 1.98 0.03 15.88
N SER A 108 2.00 1.19 16.52
CA SER A 108 0.84 2.10 16.50
C SER A 108 0.54 2.60 15.09
N SER A 109 1.56 2.91 14.29
CA SER A 109 1.41 3.38 12.93
C SER A 109 1.00 2.26 11.98
N CYS A 110 1.43 1.01 12.22
CA CYS A 110 0.88 -0.17 11.52
C CYS A 110 -0.62 -0.34 11.77
N ALA A 111 -1.10 -0.13 13.00
CA ALA A 111 -2.53 -0.19 13.31
C ALA A 111 -3.31 0.95 12.60
N VAL A 112 -2.76 2.17 12.62
CA VAL A 112 -3.33 3.32 11.88
C VAL A 112 -3.33 3.08 10.37
N MET A 113 -2.30 2.42 9.84
CA MET A 113 -2.23 2.03 8.43
C MET A 113 -3.35 1.05 8.07
N GLY A 114 -3.61 0.04 8.91
CA GLY A 114 -4.73 -0.89 8.69
C GLY A 114 -6.09 -0.19 8.62
N LEU A 115 -6.32 0.82 9.48
CA LEU A 115 -7.49 1.71 9.39
C LEU A 115 -7.49 2.48 8.05
N GLY A 116 -6.33 3.02 7.66
CA GLY A 116 -6.13 3.71 6.38
C GLY A 116 -6.52 2.84 5.18
N PHE A 117 -6.13 1.57 5.17
CA PHE A 117 -6.51 0.61 4.12
C PHE A 117 -8.02 0.42 4.00
N ALA A 118 -8.72 0.27 5.13
CA ALA A 118 -10.17 0.08 5.14
C ALA A 118 -10.90 1.29 4.58
N LEU A 119 -10.50 2.49 4.98
CA LEU A 119 -11.05 3.73 4.47
C LEU A 119 -10.73 3.90 2.99
N TYR A 120 -9.46 3.68 2.62
CA TYR A 120 -9.01 3.80 1.25
C TYR A 120 -9.77 2.88 0.30
N TYR A 121 -9.81 1.56 0.55
CA TYR A 121 -10.48 0.61 -0.36
C TYR A 121 -12.00 0.83 -0.42
N SER A 122 -12.62 1.15 0.71
CA SER A 122 -14.06 1.46 0.74
C SER A 122 -14.36 2.76 -0.03
N GLY A 123 -13.57 3.81 0.20
CA GLY A 123 -13.69 5.08 -0.51
C GLY A 123 -13.37 4.98 -1.99
N HIS A 124 -12.37 4.17 -2.37
CA HIS A 124 -11.98 3.93 -3.76
C HIS A 124 -13.09 3.22 -4.53
N GLY A 125 -13.66 2.15 -3.95
CA GLY A 125 -14.79 1.43 -4.55
C GLY A 125 -15.99 2.34 -4.77
N ALA A 126 -16.38 3.10 -3.74
CA ALA A 126 -17.49 4.04 -3.83
C ALA A 126 -17.24 5.18 -4.81
N TYR A 127 -16.05 5.79 -4.79
CA TYR A 127 -15.70 6.85 -5.73
C TYR A 127 -15.72 6.34 -7.18
N LEU A 128 -15.23 5.12 -7.42
CA LEU A 128 -15.28 4.51 -8.74
C LEU A 128 -16.73 4.26 -9.18
N THR A 129 -17.62 3.77 -8.31
CA THR A 129 -19.02 3.50 -8.64
C THR A 129 -19.88 4.76 -8.77
N SER A 130 -19.55 5.83 -8.04
CA SER A 130 -20.23 7.13 -8.13
C SER A 130 -19.84 7.93 -9.37
N HIS A 131 -18.67 7.63 -9.94
CA HIS A 131 -18.14 8.25 -11.15
C HIS A 131 -18.08 7.30 -12.36
N SER A 132 -18.76 6.15 -12.32
CA SER A 132 -18.87 5.23 -13.46
C SER A 132 -20.31 4.79 -13.68
N THR A 133 -20.62 4.47 -14.94
CA THR A 133 -21.89 3.81 -15.32
C THR A 133 -21.68 2.29 -15.40
N ARG A 134 -22.76 1.49 -15.37
CA ARG A 134 -22.65 0.02 -15.55
C ARG A 134 -21.92 -0.39 -16.84
N LYS A 135 -21.94 0.44 -17.88
CA LYS A 135 -21.28 0.17 -19.17
C LYS A 135 -19.80 0.59 -19.17
N THR A 136 -19.42 1.58 -18.38
CA THR A 136 -18.06 2.14 -18.34
C THR A 136 -17.25 1.69 -17.13
N LEU A 137 -17.88 1.06 -16.12
CA LEU A 137 -17.23 0.66 -14.86
C LEU A 137 -16.01 -0.23 -15.08
N GLU A 138 -16.13 -1.26 -15.93
CA GLU A 138 -15.02 -2.20 -16.18
C GLU A 138 -13.84 -1.48 -16.83
N GLN A 139 -14.10 -0.67 -17.87
CA GLN A 139 -13.08 0.12 -18.56
C GLN A 139 -12.42 1.13 -17.61
N ASN A 140 -13.20 1.87 -16.83
CA ASN A 140 -12.68 2.88 -15.91
C ASN A 140 -11.88 2.24 -14.77
N SER A 141 -12.34 1.10 -14.25
CA SER A 141 -11.62 0.33 -13.24
C SER A 141 -10.27 -0.16 -13.78
N ALA A 142 -10.23 -0.65 -15.01
CA ALA A 142 -9.00 -1.09 -15.65
C ALA A 142 -8.01 0.07 -15.82
N ILE A 143 -8.49 1.24 -16.27
CA ILE A 143 -7.65 2.44 -16.44
C ILE A 143 -7.08 2.92 -15.11
N ALA A 144 -7.91 3.03 -14.06
CA ALA A 144 -7.45 3.41 -12.73
C ALA A 144 -6.40 2.43 -12.19
N TRP A 145 -6.63 1.12 -12.38
CA TRP A 145 -5.68 0.08 -11.95
C TRP A 145 -4.37 0.14 -12.70
N THR A 146 -4.38 0.32 -14.02
CA THR A 146 -3.16 0.44 -14.83
C THR A 146 -2.32 1.65 -14.39
N ILE A 147 -2.94 2.79 -14.11
CA ILE A 147 -2.24 3.96 -13.55
C ILE A 147 -1.69 3.64 -12.16
N ALA A 148 -2.47 2.95 -11.32
CA ALA A 148 -2.01 2.51 -10.01
C ALA A 148 -0.76 1.62 -10.10
N CYS A 149 -0.71 0.66 -11.02
CA CYS A 149 0.42 -0.26 -11.20
C CYS A 149 1.74 0.42 -11.54
N LEU A 150 1.71 1.66 -12.08
CA LEU A 150 2.92 2.46 -12.28
C LEU A 150 3.64 2.77 -10.96
N CYS A 151 2.96 2.62 -9.82
CA CYS A 151 3.55 2.85 -8.50
C CYS A 151 4.79 1.99 -8.24
N MET A 152 4.81 0.76 -8.76
CA MET A 152 5.91 -0.19 -8.63
C MET A 152 7.13 0.22 -9.44
N ILE A 153 6.91 0.85 -10.60
CA ILE A 153 7.98 1.37 -11.45
C ILE A 153 8.60 2.60 -10.78
N VAL A 154 7.77 3.54 -10.33
CA VAL A 154 8.22 4.75 -9.62
C VAL A 154 8.95 4.37 -8.32
N GLY A 155 8.39 3.44 -7.56
CA GLY A 155 8.95 2.92 -6.32
C GLY A 155 10.31 2.24 -6.50
N GLY A 156 10.41 1.35 -7.47
CA GLY A 156 11.68 0.72 -7.86
C GLY A 156 12.73 1.73 -8.31
N GLY A 157 12.32 2.76 -9.05
CA GLY A 157 13.20 3.87 -9.46
C GLY A 157 13.73 4.69 -8.27
N ILE A 158 12.88 5.01 -7.29
CA ILE A 158 13.29 5.72 -6.06
C ILE A 158 14.31 4.89 -5.29
N LEU A 159 14.07 3.58 -5.10
CA LEU A 159 15.03 2.69 -4.44
C LEU A 159 16.37 2.64 -5.18
N ALA A 160 16.32 2.42 -6.50
CA ALA A 160 17.52 2.33 -7.32
C ALA A 160 18.34 3.63 -7.27
N GLY A 161 17.68 4.79 -7.33
CA GLY A 161 18.33 6.09 -7.20
C GLY A 161 19.01 6.29 -5.86
N ILE A 162 18.32 5.99 -4.75
CA ILE A 162 18.88 6.14 -3.40
C ILE A 162 20.02 5.16 -3.18
N PHE A 163 19.91 3.92 -3.67
CA PHE A 163 20.99 2.94 -3.57
C PHE A 163 22.19 3.37 -4.39
N SER A 164 21.99 3.90 -5.60
CA SER A 164 23.08 4.41 -6.44
C SER A 164 23.84 5.54 -5.75
N LEU A 165 23.14 6.49 -5.12
CA LEU A 165 23.75 7.61 -4.39
C LEU A 165 24.53 7.20 -3.13
N ASN A 166 24.22 6.04 -2.55
CA ASN A 166 24.89 5.54 -1.35
C ASN A 166 25.90 4.41 -1.63
N SER A 167 26.04 3.98 -2.90
CA SER A 167 27.02 2.97 -3.33
C SER A 167 28.46 3.34 -2.98
N ASP A 168 28.77 4.64 -2.96
CA ASP A 168 30.12 5.16 -2.69
C ASP A 168 30.54 5.01 -1.21
N LEU A 169 29.61 4.61 -0.32
CA LEU A 169 29.87 4.37 1.11
C LEU A 169 29.93 2.88 1.48
N VAL A 170 29.72 1.96 0.53
CA VAL A 170 29.85 0.52 0.77
C VAL A 170 31.32 0.15 0.69
N ILE A 171 32.03 0.26 1.81
CA ILE A 171 33.33 -0.42 1.98
C ILE A 171 33.06 -1.91 1.74
N PRO A 172 33.73 -2.56 0.78
CA PRO A 172 33.58 -3.98 0.55
C PRO A 172 33.86 -4.73 1.84
N ALA A 173 32.92 -5.55 2.30
CA ALA A 173 33.11 -6.47 3.42
C ALA A 173 34.29 -7.45 3.20
N SER A 174 34.93 -7.43 2.03
CA SER A 174 36.16 -8.17 1.71
C SER A 174 37.45 -7.56 2.26
N LEU A 175 37.41 -6.41 2.97
CA LEU A 175 38.59 -5.83 3.64
C LEU A 175 38.59 -5.96 5.17
N LEU A 176 37.55 -6.53 5.79
CA LEU A 176 37.60 -6.86 7.22
C LEU A 176 38.41 -8.13 7.43
N ASN A 177 39.68 -7.91 7.73
CA ASN A 177 40.67 -8.91 8.10
C ASN A 177 40.07 -9.90 9.12
N VAL A 178 40.06 -11.17 8.73
CA VAL A 178 39.65 -12.31 9.55
C VAL A 178 40.58 -12.36 10.76
N THR A 179 40.13 -11.92 11.94
CA THR A 179 40.74 -12.43 13.19
C THR A 179 39.92 -12.26 14.47
N ASP A 180 38.94 -11.35 14.60
CA ASP A 180 38.34 -11.13 15.94
C ASP A 180 36.84 -10.76 15.97
N ALA A 181 35.98 -11.57 15.33
CA ALA A 181 34.54 -11.43 15.57
C ALA A 181 33.83 -12.79 15.61
N LEU A 182 33.35 -13.14 16.81
CA LEU A 182 32.23 -14.06 17.01
C LEU A 182 31.16 -13.80 15.92
N PRO A 183 30.52 -14.84 15.35
CA PRO A 183 29.52 -14.66 14.31
C PRO A 183 28.28 -13.99 14.91
N LYS A 184 28.22 -12.66 14.89
CA LYS A 184 26.98 -11.92 15.13
C LYS A 184 26.02 -12.30 14.02
N HIS A 185 24.86 -12.86 14.38
CA HIS A 185 23.71 -13.05 13.50
C HIS A 185 23.42 -11.72 12.76
N GLY A 186 23.87 -11.57 11.51
CA GLY A 186 23.74 -10.31 10.77
C GLY A 186 24.81 -10.02 9.72
N ALA A 187 25.95 -10.72 9.70
CA ALA A 187 27.05 -10.47 8.76
C ALA A 187 26.77 -10.82 7.28
N PHE A 188 25.61 -11.42 6.97
CA PHE A 188 25.26 -11.89 5.62
C PHE A 188 24.17 -11.05 4.92
N TYR A 189 23.67 -10.00 5.57
CA TYR A 189 22.57 -9.17 5.03
C TYR A 189 22.99 -7.72 4.90
N ARG A 190 22.43 -7.02 3.90
CA ARG A 190 22.68 -5.59 3.67
C ARG A 190 22.31 -4.80 4.92
N GLN A 191 23.26 -4.05 5.46
CA GLN A 191 23.00 -3.08 6.51
C GLN A 191 22.60 -1.75 5.88
N PHE A 192 21.50 -1.18 6.38
CA PHE A 192 21.01 0.13 5.96
C PHE A 192 21.46 1.17 6.99
N SER A 193 22.07 2.26 6.53
CA SER A 193 22.38 3.41 7.38
C SER A 193 21.10 4.17 7.76
N ASP A 194 21.11 4.84 8.91
CA ASP A 194 19.99 5.69 9.36
C ASP A 194 19.74 6.85 8.38
N SER A 195 20.77 7.33 7.68
CA SER A 195 20.64 8.33 6.62
C SER A 195 19.90 7.79 5.39
N GLU A 196 20.23 6.56 4.97
CA GLU A 196 19.57 5.89 3.83
C GLU A 196 18.08 5.66 4.13
N ILE A 197 17.77 5.19 5.35
CA ILE A 197 16.39 4.97 5.81
C ILE A 197 15.63 6.30 5.77
N ARG A 198 16.18 7.37 6.36
CA ARG A 198 15.51 8.69 6.38
C ARG A 198 15.30 9.26 4.99
N MET A 199 16.26 9.11 4.07
CA MET A 199 16.10 9.56 2.68
C MET A 199 15.01 8.77 1.95
N MET A 200 14.99 7.45 2.11
CA MET A 200 14.02 6.57 1.46
C MET A 200 12.59 6.84 1.94
N TYR A 201 12.38 6.82 3.26
CA TYR A 201 11.06 7.07 3.83
C TYR A 201 10.64 8.55 3.73
N GLY A 202 11.60 9.48 3.69
CA GLY A 202 11.34 10.88 3.38
C GLY A 202 10.84 11.09 1.94
N ALA A 203 11.44 10.41 0.97
CA ALA A 203 10.98 10.42 -0.42
C ALA A 203 9.58 9.81 -0.54
N PHE A 204 9.32 8.66 0.12
CA PHE A 204 7.99 8.05 0.13
C PHE A 204 6.95 8.95 0.78
N ALA A 205 7.25 9.56 1.93
CA ALA A 205 6.36 10.50 2.59
C ALA A 205 6.03 11.72 1.70
N ALA A 206 7.00 12.25 0.95
CA ALA A 206 6.78 13.34 0.00
C ALA A 206 5.84 12.93 -1.14
N VAL A 207 6.02 11.73 -1.72
CA VAL A 207 5.14 11.21 -2.78
C VAL A 207 3.72 10.96 -2.23
N THR A 208 3.59 10.38 -1.05
CA THR A 208 2.27 10.17 -0.41
C THR A 208 1.61 11.51 -0.03
N PHE A 209 2.39 12.53 0.33
CA PHE A 209 1.85 13.87 0.56
C PHE A 209 1.24 14.48 -0.72
N CYS A 210 1.86 14.26 -1.89
CA CYS A 210 1.24 14.60 -3.16
C CYS A 210 -0.10 13.88 -3.38
N ALA A 211 -0.23 12.62 -2.94
CA ALA A 211 -1.50 11.90 -2.98
C ALA A 211 -2.58 12.59 -2.15
N ASN A 212 -2.25 13.08 -0.95
CA ASN A 212 -3.19 13.84 -0.12
C ASN A 212 -3.71 15.07 -0.86
N LEU A 213 -2.83 15.79 -1.55
CA LEU A 213 -3.23 16.96 -2.35
C LEU A 213 -4.14 16.54 -3.51
N ILE A 214 -3.82 15.45 -4.21
CA ILE A 214 -4.65 14.91 -5.31
C ILE A 214 -6.05 14.58 -4.78
N PHE A 215 -6.18 13.82 -3.69
CA PHE A 215 -7.49 13.47 -3.12
C PHE A 215 -8.24 14.68 -2.56
N ALA A 216 -7.55 15.66 -1.97
CA ALA A 216 -8.15 16.92 -1.53
C ALA A 216 -8.69 17.76 -2.70
N LEU A 217 -8.04 17.73 -3.85
CA LEU A 217 -8.41 18.49 -5.05
C LEU A 217 -9.38 17.73 -5.97
N THR A 218 -9.54 16.42 -5.74
CA THR A 218 -10.39 15.56 -6.56
C THR A 218 -11.84 16.06 -6.54
N PRO A 219 -12.54 16.11 -7.70
CA PRO A 219 -13.91 16.59 -7.77
C PRO A 219 -14.88 15.73 -6.94
N SER A 220 -15.89 16.34 -6.32
CA SER A 220 -16.94 15.61 -5.56
C SER A 220 -18.25 15.44 -6.33
N ARG A 221 -18.29 15.87 -7.60
CA ARG A 221 -19.54 15.93 -8.37
C ARG A 221 -19.86 14.56 -8.96
N GLU A 222 -20.91 13.92 -8.46
CA GLU A 222 -21.44 12.66 -9.00
C GLU A 222 -21.94 12.83 -10.45
N ILE A 223 -21.83 11.76 -11.26
CA ILE A 223 -22.27 11.75 -12.66
C ILE A 223 -23.76 11.37 -12.73
N GLU A 224 -24.52 11.96 -13.65
CA GLU A 224 -25.90 11.56 -13.95
C GLU A 224 -25.94 10.07 -14.40
N ASP A 225 -26.83 9.25 -13.83
CA ASP A 225 -26.93 7.79 -14.03
C ASP A 225 -25.77 6.93 -13.49
N CYS A 226 -25.05 7.40 -12.46
CA CYS A 226 -24.08 6.57 -11.74
C CYS A 226 -24.75 5.42 -10.96
N ILE A 227 -23.99 4.35 -10.70
CA ILE A 227 -24.50 3.13 -10.03
C ILE A 227 -24.98 3.44 -8.61
N GLU A 228 -24.37 4.43 -7.96
CA GLU A 228 -24.73 4.94 -6.63
C GLU A 228 -25.83 6.02 -6.66
N GLY A 229 -26.28 6.44 -7.84
CA GLY A 229 -27.12 7.61 -8.04
C GLY A 229 -28.52 7.50 -7.42
N LYS A 230 -28.84 8.46 -6.53
CA LYS A 230 -30.15 8.80 -5.93
C LYS A 230 -30.80 7.81 -4.94
N HIS A 231 -30.32 6.59 -4.78
CA HIS A 231 -30.88 5.67 -3.79
C HIS A 231 -30.30 5.92 -2.38
N MET A 232 -30.97 6.81 -1.66
CA MET A 232 -31.02 6.87 -0.19
C MET A 232 -29.74 7.25 0.56
N LYS A 233 -29.50 8.57 0.65
CA LYS A 233 -28.94 9.20 1.88
C LYS A 233 -29.92 9.09 3.06
N ILE A 234 -30.56 7.93 3.26
CA ILE A 234 -31.30 7.69 4.49
C ILE A 234 -30.24 7.40 5.54
N GLN A 235 -30.17 8.21 6.59
CA GLN A 235 -29.37 7.87 7.77
C GLN A 235 -29.90 6.54 8.30
N LYS A 236 -29.16 5.45 8.06
CA LYS A 236 -29.41 4.19 8.75
C LYS A 236 -28.60 4.22 10.03
N THR A 237 -29.16 3.67 11.10
CA THR A 237 -28.45 3.60 12.37
C THR A 237 -27.32 2.57 12.26
N PHE A 238 -26.22 2.75 13.00
CA PHE A 238 -25.10 1.79 13.04
C PHE A 238 -25.57 0.34 13.27
N ARG A 239 -26.60 0.14 14.09
CA ARG A 239 -27.21 -1.18 14.34
C ARG A 239 -27.84 -1.79 13.09
N GLU A 240 -28.48 -0.99 12.26
CA GLU A 240 -29.10 -1.44 11.01
C GLU A 240 -28.03 -1.80 9.99
N GLU A 241 -26.91 -1.08 9.99
CA GLU A 241 -25.76 -1.40 9.13
C GLU A 241 -25.11 -2.72 9.50
N MET A 242 -24.87 -2.95 10.80
CA MET A 242 -24.35 -4.25 11.25
C MET A 242 -25.32 -5.39 10.95
N SER A 243 -26.64 -5.13 11.03
CA SER A 243 -27.64 -6.11 10.59
C SER A 243 -27.51 -6.41 9.10
N MET A 244 -27.42 -5.39 8.25
CA MET A 244 -27.26 -5.59 6.80
C MET A 244 -25.97 -6.33 6.46
N ILE A 245 -24.85 -5.99 7.11
CA ILE A 245 -23.59 -6.72 6.90
C ILE A 245 -23.78 -8.20 7.23
N ARG A 246 -24.38 -8.52 8.39
CA ARG A 246 -24.69 -9.90 8.76
C ARG A 246 -25.58 -10.59 7.72
N ASP A 247 -26.59 -9.90 7.22
CA ASP A 247 -27.52 -10.45 6.24
C ASP A 247 -26.83 -10.69 4.89
N ILE A 248 -25.89 -9.81 4.48
CA ILE A 248 -25.02 -9.98 3.31
C ILE A 248 -24.08 -11.18 3.49
N PHE A 249 -23.50 -11.38 4.68
CA PHE A 249 -22.67 -12.56 4.97
C PHE A 249 -23.46 -13.87 4.87
N ALA A 250 -24.76 -13.85 5.18
CA ALA A 250 -25.64 -15.02 5.06
C ALA A 250 -26.20 -15.22 3.64
N ASP A 251 -25.98 -14.28 2.71
CA ASP A 251 -26.49 -14.38 1.36
C ASP A 251 -25.79 -15.51 0.58
N LYS A 252 -26.59 -16.35 -0.10
CA LYS A 252 -26.09 -17.50 -0.86
C LYS A 252 -25.07 -17.13 -1.92
N ARG A 253 -25.17 -15.95 -2.53
CA ARG A 253 -24.21 -15.45 -3.53
C ARG A 253 -22.87 -15.11 -2.89
N MET A 254 -22.88 -14.46 -1.72
CA MET A 254 -21.66 -14.13 -0.99
C MET A 254 -20.96 -15.37 -0.45
N ILE A 255 -21.71 -16.35 0.06
CA ILE A 255 -21.16 -17.65 0.49
C ILE A 255 -20.50 -18.37 -0.70
N THR A 256 -21.14 -18.33 -1.88
CA THR A 256 -20.60 -18.95 -3.11
C THR A 256 -19.33 -18.25 -3.61
N LEU A 257 -19.21 -16.92 -3.45
CA LEU A 257 -17.99 -16.18 -3.78
C LEU A 257 -16.90 -16.26 -2.70
N SER A 258 -17.21 -16.70 -1.47
CA SER A 258 -16.26 -16.69 -0.36
C SER A 258 -14.94 -17.44 -0.64
N PRO A 259 -14.91 -18.61 -1.32
CA PRO A 259 -13.65 -19.29 -1.64
C PRO A 259 -12.76 -18.48 -2.58
N LEU A 260 -13.37 -17.71 -3.51
CA LEU A 260 -12.64 -16.83 -4.42
C LEU A 260 -11.99 -15.68 -3.66
N PHE A 261 -12.68 -15.07 -2.70
CA PHE A 261 -12.12 -14.01 -1.87
C PHE A 261 -10.99 -14.50 -0.97
N VAL A 262 -11.13 -15.70 -0.39
CA VAL A 262 -10.06 -16.33 0.41
C VAL A 262 -8.85 -16.61 -0.48
N HIS A 263 -9.05 -17.16 -1.67
CA HIS A 263 -7.97 -17.40 -2.63
C HIS A 263 -7.26 -16.10 -3.02
N LEU A 264 -8.02 -15.05 -3.34
CA LEU A 264 -7.46 -13.73 -3.70
C LEU A 264 -6.63 -13.15 -2.55
N GLY A 265 -7.14 -13.18 -1.32
CA GLY A 265 -6.42 -12.68 -0.15
C GLY A 265 -5.12 -13.43 0.14
N LEU A 266 -5.15 -14.77 0.04
CA LEU A 266 -3.96 -15.62 0.20
C LEU A 266 -2.94 -15.35 -0.91
N TYR A 267 -3.39 -15.24 -2.16
CA TYR A 267 -2.54 -14.95 -3.30
C TYR A 267 -1.85 -13.58 -3.16
N THR A 268 -2.61 -12.53 -2.86
CA THR A 268 -2.06 -11.17 -2.66
C THR A 268 -1.07 -11.15 -1.50
N SER A 269 -1.37 -11.80 -0.38
CA SER A 269 -0.46 -11.85 0.77
C SER A 269 0.85 -12.58 0.45
N PHE A 270 0.77 -13.68 -0.30
CA PHE A 270 1.94 -14.44 -0.73
C PHE A 270 2.86 -13.62 -1.65
N TRP A 271 2.27 -13.00 -2.67
CA TRP A 271 3.02 -12.23 -3.67
C TRP A 271 3.60 -10.93 -3.10
N VAL A 272 2.88 -10.20 -2.23
CA VAL A 272 3.37 -8.93 -1.65
C VAL A 272 4.40 -9.15 -0.54
N CYS A 273 4.20 -10.12 0.35
CA CYS A 273 5.03 -10.25 1.56
C CYS A 273 6.04 -11.40 1.48
N VAL A 274 5.61 -12.59 1.06
CA VAL A 274 6.44 -13.80 1.18
C VAL A 274 7.49 -13.87 0.06
N TYR A 275 7.08 -13.59 -1.18
CA TYR A 275 7.97 -13.69 -2.33
C TYR A 275 9.15 -12.68 -2.30
N PRO A 276 8.94 -11.38 -2.01
CA PRO A 276 10.03 -10.40 -2.03
C PRO A 276 11.00 -10.60 -0.87
N THR A 277 10.49 -10.96 0.31
CA THR A 277 11.34 -11.24 1.48
C THR A 277 12.20 -12.49 1.24
N SER A 278 11.64 -13.56 0.66
CA SER A 278 12.44 -14.75 0.33
C SER A 278 13.53 -14.48 -0.71
N LEU A 279 13.32 -13.55 -1.66
CA LEU A 279 14.39 -13.08 -2.56
C LEU A 279 15.52 -12.36 -1.80
N VAL A 280 15.20 -11.49 -0.85
CA VAL A 280 16.19 -10.71 -0.07
C VAL A 280 16.94 -11.57 0.94
N PHE A 281 16.25 -12.53 1.57
CA PHE A 281 16.83 -13.37 2.63
C PHE A 281 17.58 -14.61 2.13
N THR A 282 17.53 -14.90 0.82
CA THR A 282 18.28 -16.02 0.21
C THR A 282 19.77 -15.71 0.10
N LYS A 283 20.62 -16.54 0.73
CA LYS A 283 22.08 -16.33 0.82
C LYS A 283 22.76 -16.11 -0.55
N SER A 284 22.36 -16.88 -1.57
CA SER A 284 22.91 -16.75 -2.94
C SER A 284 22.56 -15.41 -3.62
N LEU A 285 21.41 -14.84 -3.26
CA LEU A 285 20.84 -13.63 -3.89
C LEU A 285 21.14 -12.35 -3.10
N SER A 286 21.54 -12.47 -1.83
CA SER A 286 21.86 -11.35 -0.94
C SER A 286 22.92 -10.37 -1.47
N ALA A 287 23.79 -10.81 -2.38
CA ALA A 287 24.80 -9.97 -3.04
C ALA A 287 24.21 -9.00 -4.08
N HIS A 288 22.97 -9.20 -4.53
CA HIS A 288 22.35 -8.44 -5.62
C HIS A 288 21.48 -7.30 -5.07
N ILE A 289 22.11 -6.15 -4.84
CA ILE A 289 21.52 -4.96 -4.21
C ILE A 289 20.27 -4.43 -4.95
N TYR A 290 20.24 -4.57 -6.29
CA TYR A 290 19.16 -4.07 -7.14
C TYR A 290 17.98 -5.04 -7.31
N LEU A 291 18.05 -6.23 -6.70
CA LEU A 291 17.06 -7.28 -6.93
C LEU A 291 15.62 -6.87 -6.54
N PRO A 292 15.36 -6.19 -5.40
CA PRO A 292 14.01 -5.72 -5.08
C PRO A 292 13.49 -4.68 -6.08
N ALA A 293 14.36 -3.82 -6.61
CA ALA A 293 14.00 -2.82 -7.60
C ALA A 293 13.67 -3.46 -8.96
N ILE A 294 14.46 -4.43 -9.41
CA ILE A 294 14.21 -5.19 -10.65
C ILE A 294 12.92 -5.99 -10.53
N TYR A 295 12.68 -6.61 -9.37
CA TYR A 295 11.44 -7.34 -9.10
C TYR A 295 10.22 -6.40 -9.19
N SER A 296 10.27 -5.25 -8.51
CA SER A 296 9.21 -4.24 -8.55
C SER A 296 8.92 -3.77 -9.98
N LEU A 297 9.97 -3.49 -10.76
CA LEU A 297 9.84 -3.11 -12.17
C LEU A 297 9.20 -4.22 -13.01
N ALA A 298 9.66 -5.47 -12.86
CA ALA A 298 9.13 -6.60 -13.62
C ALA A 298 7.65 -6.84 -13.34
N VAL A 299 7.23 -6.78 -12.07
CA VAL A 299 5.81 -6.95 -11.73
C VAL A 299 4.97 -5.76 -12.22
N GLY A 300 5.45 -4.53 -12.04
CA GLY A 300 4.76 -3.34 -12.54
C GLY A 300 4.52 -3.40 -14.05
N VAL A 301 5.53 -3.81 -14.83
CA VAL A 301 5.39 -4.03 -16.28
C VAL A 301 4.40 -5.15 -16.59
N GLY A 302 4.47 -6.28 -15.88
CA GLY A 302 3.58 -7.43 -16.08
C GLY A 302 2.10 -7.08 -15.87
N GLU A 303 1.79 -6.37 -14.80
CA GLU A 303 0.42 -5.92 -14.49
C GLU A 303 -0.12 -4.97 -15.56
N VAL A 304 0.69 -4.00 -16.00
CA VAL A 304 0.31 -3.06 -17.07
C VAL A 304 0.02 -3.82 -18.37
N VAL A 305 0.91 -4.72 -18.79
CA VAL A 305 0.74 -5.50 -20.03
C VAL A 305 -0.49 -6.42 -19.96
N SER A 306 -0.70 -7.11 -18.83
CA SER A 306 -1.84 -8.01 -18.65
C SER A 306 -3.19 -7.30 -18.77
N LYS A 307 -3.28 -6.01 -18.42
CA LYS A 307 -4.52 -5.23 -18.45
C LYS A 307 -4.78 -4.53 -19.78
N PHE A 308 -3.73 -4.28 -20.58
CA PHE A 308 -3.88 -3.79 -21.95
C PHE A 308 -4.18 -4.90 -22.98
N GLY A 309 -3.88 -6.16 -22.64
CA GLY A 309 -4.08 -7.32 -23.53
C GLY A 309 -5.46 -8.01 -23.44
N CYS A 310 -6.35 -7.55 -22.56
CA CYS A 310 -7.72 -8.04 -22.39
C CYS A 310 -8.72 -6.98 -22.90
#